data_AF-A0A924W6I0-F1
#
_entry.id   AF-A0A924W6I0-F1
#
_cell.length_a   1.000
_cell.length_b   1.000
_cell.length_c   1.000
_cell.angle_alpha   90.00
_cell.angle_beta   90.00
_cell.angle_gamma   90.00
#
_symmetry.space_group_name_H-M   'P 1'
#
loop_
_entity.id
_entity.type
_entity.pdbx_description
1 polymer ?
#
loop_
_entity_poly.entity_id
_entity_poly.type
_entity_poly.pdbx_seq_one_letter_code
_entity_poly.pdbx_strand_id
1 'polypeptide(L)'
;MNDNSFKDRIWQHGLHEDQMFNERFNFFLTLQSILIAAVAILVDKLEAKDKWVGYGLIIIGIIISTVLWLIQAKQKFVLEGLRKKCQEVFPDYFETVQYREKSKWRYFSITNALAHWVPGLIMILWILILVFLIKK
;
A
#
# COMPACT_ATOMS: atom_id res chain seq x y z
N MET A 1 38.24 -2.51 0.09
CA MET A 1 36.88 -2.67 -0.47
C MET A 1 36.65 -1.47 -1.38
N ASN A 2 36.39 -1.69 -2.68
CA ASN A 2 36.30 -0.60 -3.65
C ASN A 2 35.07 0.27 -3.34
N ASP A 3 35.22 1.58 -3.15
CA ASP A 3 34.13 2.49 -2.76
C ASP A 3 32.93 2.42 -3.74
N ASN A 4 33.22 2.21 -5.03
CA ASN A 4 32.21 2.07 -6.08
C ASN A 4 31.30 0.84 -5.89
N SER A 5 31.83 -0.30 -5.43
CA SER A 5 31.00 -1.51 -5.25
C SER A 5 30.09 -1.44 -4.03
N PHE A 6 30.42 -0.61 -3.05
CA PHE A 6 29.55 -0.31 -1.92
C PHE A 6 28.37 0.58 -2.35
N LYS A 7 28.65 1.62 -3.14
CA LYS A 7 27.66 2.54 -3.71
C LYS A 7 26.65 1.80 -4.58
N ASP A 8 27.14 0.97 -5.51
CA ASP A 8 26.28 0.19 -6.41
C ASP A 8 25.34 -0.74 -5.64
N ARG A 9 25.83 -1.38 -4.56
CA ARG A 9 25.03 -2.27 -3.73
C ARG A 9 23.91 -1.54 -3.00
N ILE A 10 24.18 -0.36 -2.44
CA ILE A 10 23.16 0.45 -1.76
C ILE A 10 22.10 0.90 -2.76
N TRP A 11 22.53 1.35 -3.94
CA TRP A 11 21.62 1.79 -4.98
C TRP A 11 20.70 0.66 -5.47
N GLN A 12 21.29 -0.51 -5.79
CA GLN A 12 20.52 -1.69 -6.20
C GLN A 12 19.56 -2.16 -5.10
N HIS A 13 19.98 -2.13 -3.83
CA HIS A 13 19.10 -2.49 -2.73
C HIS A 13 17.92 -1.52 -2.61
N GLY A 14 18.15 -0.21 -2.79
CA GLY A 14 17.07 0.79 -2.80
C GLY A 14 16.10 0.62 -3.95
N LEU A 15 16.60 0.37 -5.16
CA LEU A 15 15.77 0.10 -6.33
C LEU A 15 14.91 -1.16 -6.12
N HIS A 16 15.51 -2.20 -5.56
CA HIS A 16 14.82 -3.46 -5.28
C HIS A 16 13.69 -3.29 -4.25
N GLU A 17 13.95 -2.58 -3.15
CA GLU A 17 12.91 -2.33 -2.12
C GLU A 17 11.77 -1.47 -2.67
N ASP A 18 12.04 -0.49 -3.52
CA ASP A 18 11.01 0.34 -4.16
C ASP A 18 10.15 -0.47 -5.15
N GLN A 19 10.78 -1.35 -5.93
CA GLN A 19 10.07 -2.30 -6.80
C GLN A 19 9.17 -3.25 -5.98
N MET A 20 9.71 -3.85 -4.93
CA MET A 20 8.97 -4.72 -4.03
C MET A 20 7.78 -4.02 -3.35
N PHE A 21 7.93 -2.75 -3.00
CA PHE A 21 6.84 -1.94 -2.45
C PHE A 21 5.71 -1.77 -3.48
N ASN A 22 6.04 -1.37 -4.71
CA ASN A 22 5.05 -1.18 -5.78
C ASN A 22 4.35 -2.49 -6.18
N GLU A 23 5.09 -3.59 -6.30
CA GLU A 23 4.52 -4.90 -6.64
C GLU A 23 3.53 -5.38 -5.58
N ARG A 24 3.89 -5.28 -4.29
CA ARG A 24 3.00 -5.65 -3.19
C ARG A 24 1.76 -4.76 -3.13
N PHE A 25 1.92 -3.47 -3.43
CA PHE A 25 0.81 -2.53 -3.51
C PHE A 25 -0.14 -2.87 -4.67
N ASN A 26 0.39 -3.19 -5.85
CA ASN A 26 -0.42 -3.62 -6.99
C ASN A 26 -1.15 -4.95 -6.74
N PHE A 27 -0.47 -5.90 -6.10
CA PHE A 27 -1.08 -7.17 -5.71
C PHE A 27 -2.24 -6.95 -4.72
N PHE A 28 -2.04 -6.08 -3.72
CA PHE A 28 -3.09 -5.69 -2.78
C PHE A 28 -4.32 -5.13 -3.50
N LEU A 29 -4.13 -4.16 -4.39
CA LEU A 29 -5.23 -3.56 -5.15
C LEU A 29 -5.97 -4.57 -6.02
N THR A 30 -5.24 -5.44 -6.71
CA THR A 30 -5.82 -6.50 -7.54
C THR A 30 -6.68 -7.44 -6.70
N LEU A 31 -6.16 -7.91 -5.58
CA LEU A 31 -6.86 -8.83 -4.68
C LEU A 31 -8.13 -8.18 -4.12
N GLN A 32 -8.05 -6.93 -3.65
CA GLN A 32 -9.22 -6.20 -3.13
C GLN A 32 -10.28 -5.98 -4.21
N SER A 33 -9.87 -5.66 -5.44
CA SER A 33 -10.81 -5.48 -6.56
C SER A 33 -11.58 -6.77 -6.86
N ILE A 34 -10.89 -7.92 -6.86
CA ILE A 34 -11.51 -9.23 -7.07
C ILE A 34 -12.50 -9.55 -5.94
N LEU A 35 -12.12 -9.31 -4.67
CA LEU A 35 -12.99 -9.57 -3.53
C LEU A 35 -14.24 -8.68 -3.56
N ILE A 36 -14.09 -7.39 -3.86
CA ILE A 36 -15.22 -6.46 -3.95
C ILE A 36 -16.16 -6.89 -5.08
N ALA A 37 -15.62 -7.27 -6.24
CA ALA A 37 -16.43 -7.77 -7.36
C ALA A 37 -17.19 -9.06 -6.98
N ALA A 38 -16.52 -10.00 -6.30
CA ALA A 38 -17.16 -11.23 -5.82
C ALA A 38 -18.30 -10.93 -4.84
N VAL A 39 -18.08 -10.02 -3.89
CA VAL A 39 -19.12 -9.60 -2.95
C VAL A 39 -20.27 -8.88 -3.65
N ALA A 40 -19.99 -7.99 -4.61
CA ALA A 40 -21.03 -7.28 -5.36
C ALA A 40 -21.96 -8.25 -6.12
N ILE A 41 -21.39 -9.28 -6.76
CA ILE A 41 -22.17 -10.34 -7.45
C ILE A 41 -23.04 -11.12 -6.46
N LEU A 42 -22.49 -11.44 -5.29
CA LEU A 42 -23.21 -12.18 -4.27
C LEU A 42 -24.34 -11.34 -3.67
N VAL A 43 -24.11 -10.06 -3.36
CA VAL A 43 -25.11 -9.16 -2.78
C VAL A 43 -26.38 -9.06 -3.64
N ASP A 44 -26.26 -9.16 -4.96
CA ASP A 44 -27.41 -9.12 -5.86
C ASP A 44 -28.25 -10.41 -5.83
N LYS A 45 -27.60 -11.57 -5.63
CA LYS A 45 -28.21 -12.90 -5.72
C LYS A 45 -28.59 -13.53 -4.38
N LEU A 46 -28.20 -12.93 -3.26
CA LEU A 46 -28.37 -13.50 -1.93
C LEU A 46 -29.81 -13.37 -1.40
N GLU A 47 -30.48 -14.50 -1.24
CA GLU A 47 -31.66 -14.63 -0.36
C GLU A 47 -31.23 -14.55 1.12
N ALA A 48 -32.16 -14.24 2.03
CA ALA A 48 -31.87 -13.97 3.44
C ALA A 48 -31.06 -15.07 4.17
N LYS A 49 -31.09 -16.31 3.66
CA LYS A 49 -30.42 -17.47 4.25
C LYS A 49 -28.90 -17.52 4.02
N ASP A 50 -28.41 -16.86 2.98
CA ASP A 50 -27.00 -16.95 2.57
C ASP A 50 -26.18 -15.70 2.93
N LYS A 51 -26.78 -14.72 3.60
CA LYS A 51 -26.12 -13.46 4.03
C LYS A 51 -24.83 -13.70 4.83
N TRP A 52 -24.73 -14.84 5.52
CA TRP A 52 -23.53 -15.28 6.24
C TRP A 52 -22.29 -15.40 5.34
N VAL A 53 -22.44 -15.82 4.09
CA VAL A 53 -21.33 -15.92 3.12
C VAL A 53 -20.83 -14.52 2.76
N GLY A 54 -21.75 -13.56 2.58
CA GLY A 54 -21.43 -12.15 2.34
C GLY A 54 -20.66 -11.52 3.51
N TYR A 55 -21.11 -11.74 4.74
CA TYR A 55 -20.38 -11.28 5.94
C TYR A 55 -18.99 -11.91 6.05
N GLY A 56 -18.86 -13.21 5.78
CA GLY A 56 -17.57 -13.90 5.79
C GLY A 56 -16.56 -13.28 4.82
N LEU A 57 -16.99 -13.00 3.59
CA LEU A 57 -16.14 -12.35 2.58
C LEU A 57 -15.73 -10.93 2.97
N ILE A 58 -16.63 -10.15 3.57
CA ILE A 58 -16.30 -8.80 4.06
C ILE A 58 -15.25 -8.87 5.17
N ILE A 59 -15.42 -9.79 6.13
CA ILE A 59 -14.45 -9.98 7.21
C ILE A 59 -13.08 -10.35 6.64
N ILE A 60 -13.03 -11.26 5.67
CA ILE A 60 -11.79 -11.62 4.97
C ILE A 60 -11.17 -10.40 4.29
N GLY A 61 -11.96 -9.59 3.60
CA GLY A 61 -11.51 -8.34 2.97
C GLY A 61 -10.87 -7.37 3.96
N ILE A 62 -11.48 -7.19 5.13
CA ILE A 62 -10.96 -6.34 6.22
C ILE A 62 -9.66 -6.92 6.80
N ILE A 63 -9.61 -8.22 7.07
CA ILE A 63 -8.41 -8.88 7.61
C ILE A 63 -7.24 -8.71 6.64
N ILE A 64 -7.45 -9.02 5.36
CA ILE A 64 -6.41 -8.91 4.34
C ILE A 64 -5.95 -7.46 4.19
N SER A 65 -6.89 -6.50 4.21
CA SER A 65 -6.55 -5.06 4.19
C SER A 65 -5.69 -4.65 5.38
N THR A 66 -6.03 -5.14 6.57
CA THR A 66 -5.29 -4.83 7.80
C THR A 66 -3.88 -5.43 7.78
N VAL A 67 -3.74 -6.71 7.40
CA VAL A 67 -2.45 -7.41 7.32
C VAL A 67 -1.53 -6.72 6.30
N LEU A 68 -2.05 -6.42 5.12
CA LEU A 68 -1.26 -5.78 4.07
C LEU A 68 -0.89 -4.34 4.42
N TRP A 69 -1.77 -3.61 5.12
CA TRP A 69 -1.43 -2.29 5.65
C TRP A 69 -0.26 -2.33 6.64
N LEU A 70 -0.23 -3.32 7.54
CA LEU A 70 0.89 -3.50 8.48
C LEU A 70 2.21 -3.82 7.75
N ILE A 71 2.16 -4.64 6.70
CA ILE A 71 3.34 -4.97 5.88
C ILE A 71 3.84 -3.72 5.16
N GLN A 72 2.95 -2.93 4.55
CA GLN A 72 3.27 -1.67 3.87
C GLN A 72 3.88 -0.65 4.84
N ALA A 73 3.33 -0.54 6.05
CA ALA A 73 3.85 0.36 7.09
C ALA A 73 5.28 0.00 7.51
N LYS A 74 5.59 -1.29 7.64
CA LYS A 74 6.95 -1.77 7.92
C LYS A 74 7.90 -1.48 6.75
N GLN A 75 7.49 -1.74 5.52
CA GLN A 75 8.33 -1.48 4.34
C GLN A 75 8.66 0.00 4.18
N LYS A 76 7.69 0.88 4.45
CA LYS A 76 7.91 2.32 4.44
C LYS A 76 9.07 2.72 5.37
N PHE A 77 9.15 2.15 6.57
CA PHE A 77 10.23 2.43 7.51
C PHE A 77 11.61 2.01 6.96
N VAL A 78 11.67 0.84 6.31
CA VAL A 78 12.90 0.37 5.65
C VAL A 78 13.29 1.30 4.50
N LEU A 79 12.32 1.69 3.65
CA LEU A 79 12.54 2.58 2.51
C LEU A 79 13.02 3.97 2.95
N GLU A 80 12.45 4.52 4.03
CA GLU A 80 12.90 5.79 4.62
C GLU A 80 14.33 5.69 5.15
N GLY A 81 14.67 4.58 5.81
CA GLY A 81 16.03 4.32 6.28
C GLY A 81 17.04 4.23 5.13
N LEU A 82 16.67 3.54 4.04
CA LEU A 82 17.51 3.44 2.85
C LEU A 82 17.65 4.79 2.14
N ARG A 83 16.56 5.56 2.03
CA ARG A 83 16.57 6.89 1.41
C ARG A 83 17.55 7.83 2.12
N LYS A 84 17.59 7.81 3.45
CA LYS A 84 18.58 8.58 4.23
C LYS A 84 20.01 8.14 3.93
N LYS A 85 20.27 6.83 3.91
CA LYS A 85 21.59 6.30 3.53
C LYS A 85 22.00 6.68 2.11
N CYS A 86 21.07 6.65 1.16
CA CYS A 86 21.35 7.07 -0.22
C CYS A 86 21.69 8.57 -0.31
N GLN A 87 21.02 9.42 0.49
CA GLN A 87 21.34 10.86 0.56
C GLN A 87 22.74 11.15 1.10
N GLU A 88 23.22 10.35 2.05
CA GLU A 88 24.57 10.49 2.63
C GLU A 88 25.67 10.03 1.64
N VAL A 89 25.36 9.03 0.81
CA VAL A 89 26.33 8.38 -0.08
C VAL A 89 26.37 9.01 -1.48
N PHE A 90 25.26 9.59 -1.94
CA PHE A 90 25.12 10.19 -3.27
C PHE A 90 24.72 11.68 -3.18
N PRO A 91 25.68 12.62 -3.25
CA PRO A 91 25.39 14.05 -3.15
C PRO A 91 24.53 14.58 -4.32
N ASP A 92 24.70 14.04 -5.53
CA ASP A 92 23.87 14.43 -6.69
C ASP A 92 22.40 14.07 -6.51
N TYR A 93 22.13 12.92 -5.87
CA TYR A 93 20.79 12.48 -5.51
C TYR A 93 20.18 13.39 -4.42
N PHE A 94 21.00 13.85 -3.49
CA PHE A 94 20.58 14.78 -2.45
C PHE A 94 20.12 16.13 -3.04
N GLU A 95 20.81 16.67 -4.05
CA GLU A 95 20.38 17.90 -4.74
C GLU A 95 19.02 17.73 -5.43
N THR A 96 18.79 16.58 -6.08
CA THR A 96 17.50 16.30 -6.73
C THR A 96 16.36 16.17 -5.71
N VAL A 97 16.64 15.53 -4.57
CA VAL A 97 15.67 15.42 -3.47
C VAL A 97 15.39 16.78 -2.83
N GLN A 98 16.41 17.61 -2.61
CA GLN A 98 16.24 18.96 -2.06
C GLN A 98 15.40 19.85 -2.98
N TYR A 99 15.59 19.75 -4.30
CA TYR A 99 14.75 20.47 -5.27
C TYR A 99 13.28 20.05 -5.14
N ARG A 100 13.04 18.76 -4.91
CA ARG A 100 11.70 18.22 -4.68
C ARG A 100 11.12 18.65 -3.32
N GLU A 101 11.94 18.74 -2.28
CA GLU A 101 11.53 19.13 -0.92
C GLU A 101 11.27 20.64 -0.77
N LYS A 102 11.89 21.49 -1.61
CA LYS A 102 11.58 22.92 -1.72
C LYS A 102 10.22 23.20 -2.37
N SER A 103 9.61 22.21 -3.02
CA SER A 103 8.24 22.33 -3.54
C SER A 103 7.21 22.27 -2.41
N LYS A 104 6.18 23.14 -2.46
CA LYS A 104 5.06 23.22 -1.48
C LYS A 104 4.32 21.88 -1.28
N TRP A 105 4.55 20.89 -2.14
CA TRP A 105 3.98 19.54 -2.07
C TRP A 105 4.74 18.57 -1.14
N ARG A 106 5.69 19.06 -0.34
CA ARG A 106 6.46 18.28 0.65
C ARG A 106 5.59 17.39 1.57
N TYR A 107 4.42 17.85 1.96
CA TYR A 107 3.50 17.08 2.81
C TYR A 107 2.73 15.98 2.06
N PHE A 108 2.57 16.13 0.74
CA PHE A 108 2.04 15.10 -0.15
C PHE A 108 3.17 14.18 -0.63
N SER A 109 3.84 13.52 0.31
CA SER A 109 4.66 12.37 -0.05
C SER A 109 3.72 11.32 -0.63
N ILE A 110 3.77 11.13 -1.94
CA ILE A 110 2.97 10.13 -2.68
C ILE A 110 3.11 8.75 -2.02
N THR A 111 4.29 8.44 -1.47
CA THR A 111 4.56 7.23 -0.70
C THR A 111 3.75 7.16 0.61
N ASN A 112 3.57 8.27 1.32
CA ASN A 112 2.70 8.33 2.50
C ASN A 112 1.23 8.19 2.11
N ALA A 113 0.82 8.83 1.02
CA ALA A 113 -0.54 8.72 0.50
C ALA A 113 -0.84 7.26 0.12
N LEU A 114 -0.01 6.63 -0.70
CA LEU A 114 -0.17 5.24 -1.10
C LEU A 114 -0.17 4.27 0.09
N ALA A 115 0.75 4.44 1.04
CA ALA A 115 0.89 3.51 2.16
C ALA A 115 -0.26 3.59 3.17
N HIS A 116 -0.98 4.72 3.29
CA HIS A 116 -1.96 4.91 4.36
C HIS A 116 -3.36 5.28 3.84
N TRP A 117 -3.46 6.15 2.83
CA TRP A 117 -4.75 6.58 2.31
C TRP A 117 -5.44 5.45 1.55
N VAL A 118 -4.69 4.68 0.76
CA VAL A 118 -5.29 3.63 -0.07
C VAL A 118 -5.87 2.49 0.77
N PRO A 119 -5.14 1.91 1.75
CA PRO A 119 -5.75 0.96 2.68
C PRO A 119 -6.93 1.55 3.45
N GLY A 120 -6.85 2.83 3.84
CA GLY A 120 -7.94 3.54 4.50
C GLY A 120 -9.20 3.67 3.64
N LEU A 121 -9.06 4.02 2.37
CA LEU A 121 -10.18 4.10 1.42
C LEU A 121 -10.83 2.74 1.19
N ILE A 122 -10.02 1.68 1.08
CA ILE A 122 -10.53 0.31 0.92
C ILE A 122 -11.28 -0.14 2.19
N MET A 123 -10.77 0.18 3.38
CA MET A 123 -11.47 -0.06 4.64
C MET A 123 -12.83 0.65 4.70
N ILE A 124 -12.89 1.93 4.32
CA ILE A 124 -14.15 2.69 4.23
C ILE A 124 -15.12 2.00 3.27
N LEU A 125 -14.63 1.55 2.11
CA LEU A 125 -15.44 0.85 1.13
C LEU A 125 -16.02 -0.46 1.70
N TRP A 126 -15.24 -1.25 2.43
CA TRP A 126 -15.76 -2.44 3.12
C TRP A 126 -16.82 -2.11 4.16
N ILE A 127 -16.65 -1.05 4.94
CA ILE A 127 -17.64 -0.58 5.92
C ILE A 127 -18.94 -0.18 5.21
N LEU A 128 -18.86 0.53 4.08
CA LEU A 128 -20.04 0.93 3.31
C LEU A 128 -20.80 -0.29 2.77
N ILE A 129 -20.08 -1.28 2.22
CA ILE A 129 -20.69 -2.54 1.76
C ILE A 129 -21.35 -3.28 2.92
N LEU A 130 -20.71 -3.32 4.10
CA LEU A 130 -21.26 -3.96 5.30
C LEU A 130 -22.55 -3.27 5.77
N VAL A 131 -22.56 -1.94 5.82
CA VAL A 131 -23.76 -1.15 6.18
C VAL A 131 -24.88 -1.38 5.16
N PHE A 132 -24.56 -1.46 3.88
CA PHE A 132 -25.52 -1.76 2.83
C PHE A 132 -26.12 -3.17 2.99
N LEU A 133 -25.28 -4.17 3.28
CA LEU A 133 -25.71 -5.56 3.47
C LEU A 133 -26.60 -5.75 4.70
N ILE A 134 -26.38 -4.97 5.77
CA ILE A 134 -27.23 -5.00 6.98
C ILE A 134 -28.61 -4.39 6.72
N LYS A 135 -28.70 -3.35 5.87
CA LYS A 135 -29.94 -2.65 5.56
C LYS A 135 -30.84 -3.39 4.56
N LYS A 136 -30.25 -4.19 3.67
CA LYS A 136 -30.95 -5.11 2.75
C LYS A 136 -31.31 -6.39 3.48
#